data_AF-A0A7W0L8Y3-F1
#
_entry.id   AF-A0A7W0L8Y3-F1
#
_cell.length_a   1.000
_cell.length_b   1.000
_cell.length_c   1.000
_cell.angle_alpha   90.00
_cell.angle_beta   90.00
_cell.angle_gamma   90.00
#
_symmetry.space_group_name_H-M   'P 1'
#
loop_
_entity.id
_entity.type
_entity.pdbx_description
1 polymer ?
#
loop_
_entity_poly.entity_id
_entity_poly.type
_entity_poly.pdbx_seq_one_letter_code
_entity_poly.pdbx_strand_id
1 'polypeptide(L)'
;MAPHTGFEDLRLDTDPVTLREIVADRQPLTAILDAVEEALDESADEDRAERSRLHGQQCVLLRLLGDLDGALVAGRLSLRYSGDDSALVTVAGVRLAHVHQWRGEYQVADGIYTQALEGAPDGYRSFACLHAGKSRYEQGDADAAIRHFENAVRLRTSGPADLLAAAEQALDAARRLKTDMDLSGL
;
A
#
# COMPACT_ATOMS: atom_id res chain seq x y z
N MET A 1 -17.71 -16.01 8.54
CA MET A 1 -16.28 -16.15 8.90
C MET A 1 -15.54 -15.73 7.65
N ALA A 2 -14.63 -14.75 7.70
CA ALA A 2 -13.97 -14.25 6.50
C ALA A 2 -13.20 -15.39 5.80
N PRO A 3 -13.24 -15.49 4.46
CA PRO A 3 -12.54 -16.51 3.70
C PRO A 3 -11.03 -16.36 3.90
N HIS A 4 -10.34 -17.47 4.12
CA HIS A 4 -8.89 -17.50 4.24
C HIS A 4 -8.29 -17.69 2.85
N THR A 5 -7.89 -16.59 2.21
CA THR A 5 -7.41 -16.60 0.82
C THR A 5 -5.92 -16.93 0.70
N GLY A 6 -5.20 -16.98 1.83
CA GLY A 6 -3.75 -17.13 1.86
C GLY A 6 -3.01 -15.81 1.63
N PHE A 7 -3.75 -14.72 1.40
CA PHE A 7 -3.19 -13.37 1.31
C PHE A 7 -2.56 -12.93 2.65
N GLU A 8 -3.12 -13.37 3.77
CA GLU A 8 -2.65 -13.06 5.12
C GLU A 8 -1.24 -13.61 5.39
N ASP A 9 -0.86 -14.67 4.68
CA ASP A 9 0.43 -15.33 4.80
C ASP A 9 1.47 -14.80 3.81
N LEU A 10 1.07 -13.90 2.90
CA LEU A 10 1.96 -13.35 1.87
C LEU A 10 3.10 -12.55 2.51
N ARG A 11 4.33 -13.01 2.27
CA ARG A 11 5.57 -12.32 2.66
C ARG A 11 6.36 -11.95 1.42
N LEU A 12 6.68 -10.66 1.28
CA LEU A 12 7.44 -10.13 0.16
C LEU A 12 8.64 -9.35 0.69
N ASP A 13 9.78 -9.55 0.03
CA ASP A 13 10.95 -8.71 0.24
C ASP A 13 10.72 -7.32 -0.39
N THR A 14 11.40 -6.32 0.12
CA THR A 14 11.38 -4.96 -0.42
C THR A 14 12.74 -4.61 -0.98
N ASP A 15 12.78 -4.15 -2.23
CA ASP A 15 14.00 -3.67 -2.85
C ASP A 15 14.56 -2.45 -2.08
N PRO A 16 15.81 -2.49 -1.61
CA PRO A 16 16.35 -1.45 -0.74
C PRO A 16 16.64 -0.13 -1.45
N VAL A 17 16.60 -0.12 -2.79
CA VAL A 17 16.86 1.07 -3.62
C VAL A 17 15.55 1.69 -4.08
N THR A 18 14.58 0.91 -4.54
CA THR A 18 13.30 1.43 -5.07
C THR A 18 12.18 1.44 -4.03
N LEU A 19 12.35 0.73 -2.92
CA LEU A 19 11.34 0.50 -1.87
C LEU A 19 10.06 -0.21 -2.36
N ARG A 20 10.10 -0.78 -3.56
CA ARG A 20 9.04 -1.62 -4.13
C ARG A 20 9.17 -3.06 -3.68
N GLU A 21 8.03 -3.74 -3.59
CA GLU A 21 8.00 -5.18 -3.31
C GLU A 21 8.65 -5.98 -4.44
N ILE A 22 9.48 -6.96 -4.09
CA ILE A 22 10.13 -7.89 -5.03
C ILE A 22 9.26 -9.14 -5.17
N VAL A 23 8.86 -9.46 -6.40
CA VAL A 23 8.12 -10.68 -6.73
C VAL A 23 9.08 -11.69 -7.35
N ALA A 24 9.66 -12.55 -6.51
CA ALA A 24 10.60 -13.59 -6.95
C ALA A 24 9.90 -14.75 -7.66
N ASP A 25 8.72 -15.15 -7.17
CA ASP A 25 7.88 -16.18 -7.76
C ASP A 25 6.44 -15.65 -7.87
N ARG A 26 5.86 -15.77 -9.06
CA ARG A 26 4.52 -15.30 -9.39
C ARG A 26 3.45 -16.37 -9.18
N GLN A 27 3.85 -17.64 -9.10
CA GLN A 27 2.91 -18.75 -8.99
C GLN A 27 2.09 -18.70 -7.69
N PRO A 28 2.67 -18.45 -6.50
CA PRO A 28 1.88 -18.31 -5.27
C PRO A 28 0.91 -17.13 -5.34
N LEU A 29 1.32 -16.01 -5.93
CA LEU A 29 0.44 -14.83 -6.08
C LEU A 29 -0.76 -15.12 -6.98
N THR A 30 -0.55 -15.91 -8.03
CA THR A 30 -1.63 -16.31 -8.94
C THR A 30 -2.63 -17.22 -8.23
N ALA A 31 -2.14 -18.21 -7.45
CA ALA A 31 -3.01 -19.09 -6.68
C ALA A 31 -3.82 -18.33 -5.60
N ILE A 32 -3.20 -17.35 -4.92
CA ILE A 32 -3.91 -16.48 -3.97
C ILE A 32 -4.94 -15.61 -4.71
N LEU A 33 -4.62 -15.11 -5.91
CA LEU A 33 -5.56 -14.32 -6.71
C LEU A 33 -6.79 -15.17 -7.09
N ASP A 34 -6.58 -16.39 -7.56
CA ASP A 34 -7.68 -17.32 -7.89
C ASP A 34 -8.58 -17.56 -6.66
N ALA A 35 -8.00 -17.75 -5.48
CA ALA A 35 -8.75 -17.93 -4.23
C ALA A 35 -9.51 -16.65 -3.79
N VAL A 36 -8.93 -15.47 -4.03
CA VAL A 36 -9.61 -14.18 -3.80
C VAL A 36 -10.79 -14.00 -4.76
N GLU A 37 -10.65 -14.42 -6.01
CA GLU A 37 -11.72 -14.35 -7.02
C GLU A 37 -12.86 -15.31 -6.71
N GLU A 38 -12.56 -16.55 -6.31
CA GLU A 38 -13.55 -17.51 -5.83
C GLU A 38 -14.31 -16.95 -4.60
N ALA A 39 -13.58 -16.39 -3.63
CA ALA A 39 -14.18 -15.75 -2.47
C ALA A 39 -15.07 -14.55 -2.83
N LEU A 40 -14.70 -13.77 -3.86
CA LEU A 40 -15.52 -12.66 -4.35
C LEU A 40 -16.82 -13.13 -4.98
N ASP A 41 -16.78 -14.24 -5.73
CA ASP A 41 -17.96 -14.86 -6.36
C ASP A 41 -18.92 -15.44 -5.32
N GLU A 42 -18.38 -15.98 -4.22
CA GLU A 42 -19.19 -16.50 -3.10
C GLU A 42 -19.71 -15.40 -2.16
N SER A 43 -19.04 -14.24 -2.11
CA SER A 43 -19.41 -13.14 -1.21
C SER A 43 -20.73 -12.49 -1.63
N ALA A 44 -21.66 -12.38 -0.67
CA ALA A 44 -22.93 -11.69 -0.90
C ALA A 44 -22.71 -10.18 -1.14
N ASP A 45 -23.46 -9.59 -2.07
CA ASP A 45 -23.36 -8.16 -2.40
C ASP A 45 -23.60 -7.22 -1.20
N GLU A 46 -24.39 -7.67 -0.23
CA GLU A 46 -24.69 -6.94 0.99
C GLU A 46 -23.55 -6.94 2.01
N ASP A 47 -22.60 -7.89 1.94
CA ASP A 47 -21.39 -7.87 2.78
C ASP A 47 -20.33 -6.93 2.19
N ARG A 48 -20.64 -5.64 2.25
CA ARG A 48 -19.78 -4.58 1.71
C ARG A 48 -18.39 -4.58 2.38
N ALA A 49 -18.31 -4.91 3.67
CA ALA A 49 -17.04 -4.91 4.38
C ALA A 49 -16.13 -6.03 3.88
N GLU A 50 -16.65 -7.24 3.69
CA GLU A 50 -15.91 -8.36 3.10
C GLU A 50 -15.48 -8.06 1.66
N ARG A 51 -16.41 -7.59 0.82
CA ARG A 51 -16.11 -7.20 -0.57
C ARG A 51 -15.05 -6.11 -0.67
N SER A 52 -15.07 -5.12 0.25
CA SER A 52 -14.03 -4.09 0.32
C SER A 52 -12.65 -4.71 0.57
N ARG A 53 -12.55 -5.65 1.52
CA ARG A 53 -11.29 -6.32 1.86
C ARG A 53 -10.79 -7.19 0.72
N LEU A 54 -11.66 -8.01 0.13
CA LEU A 54 -11.33 -8.91 -0.98
C LEU A 54 -10.86 -8.16 -2.23
N HIS A 55 -11.60 -7.14 -2.68
CA HIS A 55 -11.13 -6.29 -3.79
C HIS A 55 -9.84 -5.55 -3.44
N GLY A 56 -9.62 -5.22 -2.16
CA GLY A 56 -8.36 -4.67 -1.70
C GLY A 56 -7.21 -5.68 -1.84
N GLN A 57 -7.42 -6.95 -1.52
CA GLN A 57 -6.43 -8.02 -1.70
C GLN A 57 -6.15 -8.23 -3.20
N GLN A 58 -7.20 -8.32 -4.01
CA GLN A 58 -7.14 -8.41 -5.47
C GLN A 58 -6.31 -7.26 -6.07
N CYS A 59 -6.55 -6.03 -5.62
CA CYS A 59 -5.78 -4.86 -6.04
C CYS A 59 -4.27 -5.01 -5.79
N VAL A 60 -3.88 -5.51 -4.61
CA VAL A 60 -2.47 -5.74 -4.29
C VAL A 60 -1.87 -6.83 -5.17
N LEU A 61 -2.56 -7.96 -5.34
CA LEU A 61 -2.08 -9.09 -6.14
C LEU A 61 -1.92 -8.72 -7.61
N LEU A 62 -2.92 -8.07 -8.21
CA LEU A 62 -2.87 -7.61 -9.60
C LEU A 62 -1.73 -6.61 -9.82
N ARG A 63 -1.51 -5.68 -8.88
CA ARG A 63 -0.38 -4.74 -8.92
C ARG A 63 0.96 -5.47 -8.93
N LEU A 64 1.13 -6.44 -8.02
CA LEU A 64 2.36 -7.24 -7.92
C LEU A 64 2.56 -8.14 -9.15
N LEU A 65 1.48 -8.63 -9.75
CA LEU A 65 1.49 -9.35 -11.01
C LEU A 65 1.71 -8.43 -12.22
N GLY A 66 1.69 -7.11 -12.04
CA GLY A 66 1.92 -6.12 -13.10
C GLY A 66 0.68 -5.79 -13.94
N ASP A 67 -0.50 -6.33 -13.60
CA ASP A 67 -1.77 -5.91 -14.19
C ASP A 67 -2.28 -4.64 -13.46
N LEU A 68 -1.74 -3.49 -13.87
CA LEU A 68 -2.05 -2.21 -13.24
C LEU A 68 -3.45 -1.67 -13.58
N ASP A 69 -4.05 -2.12 -14.68
CA ASP A 69 -5.40 -1.72 -15.06
C ASP A 69 -6.44 -2.52 -14.26
N GLY A 70 -6.25 -3.84 -14.14
CA GLY A 70 -7.03 -4.68 -13.23
C GLY A 70 -6.90 -4.22 -11.78
N ALA A 71 -5.67 -3.92 -11.33
CA ALA A 71 -5.43 -3.41 -9.98
C ALA A 71 -6.16 -2.08 -9.70
N LEU A 72 -6.25 -1.20 -10.70
CA LEU A 72 -6.97 0.07 -10.60
C LEU A 72 -8.48 -0.16 -10.44
N VAL A 73 -9.06 -1.09 -11.20
CA VAL A 73 -10.48 -1.46 -11.07
C VAL A 73 -10.75 -2.03 -9.69
N ALA A 74 -9.95 -3.00 -9.25
CA ALA A 74 -10.09 -3.62 -7.93
C ALA A 74 -9.93 -2.60 -6.80
N GLY A 75 -8.95 -1.68 -6.87
CA GLY A 75 -8.75 -0.64 -5.87
C GLY A 75 -9.95 0.32 -5.76
N ARG A 76 -10.56 0.70 -6.89
CA ARG A 76 -11.78 1.52 -6.91
C ARG A 76 -12.98 0.79 -6.33
N LEU A 77 -13.13 -0.50 -6.60
CA LEU A 77 -14.18 -1.33 -6.01
C LEU A 77 -13.98 -1.46 -4.50
N SER A 78 -12.76 -1.72 -4.04
CA SER A 78 -12.42 -1.77 -2.61
C SER A 78 -12.85 -0.50 -1.87
N LEU A 79 -12.52 0.67 -2.43
CA LEU A 79 -12.90 1.97 -1.88
C LEU A 79 -14.40 2.26 -2.00
N ARG A 80 -15.07 1.79 -3.05
CA ARG A 80 -16.54 1.90 -3.15
C ARG A 80 -17.22 1.09 -2.04
N TYR A 81 -16.75 -0.13 -1.79
CA TYR A 81 -17.36 -1.03 -0.83
C TYR A 81 -17.03 -0.68 0.62
N SER A 82 -15.96 0.08 0.90
CA SER A 82 -15.62 0.51 2.26
C SER A 82 -16.70 1.36 2.94
N GLY A 83 -17.56 2.03 2.14
CA GLY A 83 -18.56 2.94 2.67
C GLY A 83 -17.91 4.01 3.54
N ASP A 84 -18.48 4.27 4.72
CA ASP A 84 -18.00 5.28 5.67
C ASP A 84 -17.10 4.69 6.77
N ASP A 85 -16.72 3.42 6.68
CA ASP A 85 -15.78 2.81 7.62
C ASP A 85 -14.38 3.41 7.38
N SER A 86 -14.00 4.33 8.25
CA SER A 86 -12.71 5.04 8.18
C SER A 86 -11.49 4.14 8.04
N ALA A 87 -11.48 2.96 8.67
CA ALA A 87 -10.37 2.02 8.56
C ALA A 87 -10.31 1.40 7.16
N LEU A 88 -11.45 0.93 6.65
CA LEU A 88 -11.54 0.38 5.30
C LEU A 88 -11.26 1.44 4.23
N VAL A 89 -11.75 2.67 4.41
CA VAL A 89 -11.47 3.81 3.51
C VAL A 89 -9.97 4.09 3.45
N THR A 90 -9.28 4.14 4.60
CA THR A 90 -7.83 4.35 4.63
C THR A 90 -7.08 3.23 3.93
N VAL A 91 -7.40 1.96 4.21
CA VAL A 91 -6.70 0.81 3.59
C VAL A 91 -6.94 0.77 2.08
N ALA A 92 -8.20 0.93 1.64
CA ALA A 92 -8.55 0.92 0.22
C ALA A 92 -7.92 2.12 -0.52
N GLY A 93 -7.98 3.32 0.08
CA GLY A 93 -7.37 4.53 -0.46
C GLY A 93 -5.86 4.40 -0.63
N VAL A 94 -5.15 3.89 0.38
CA VAL A 94 -3.70 3.66 0.30
C VAL A 94 -3.35 2.66 -0.80
N ARG A 95 -4.10 1.56 -0.92
CA ARG A 95 -3.86 0.55 -1.97
C ARG A 95 -4.13 1.11 -3.37
N LEU A 96 -5.20 1.88 -3.54
CA LEU A 96 -5.52 2.56 -4.80
C LEU A 96 -4.44 3.61 -5.17
N ALA A 97 -4.01 4.42 -4.21
CA ALA A 97 -2.93 5.39 -4.40
C ALA A 97 -1.62 4.69 -4.81
N HIS A 98 -1.34 3.52 -4.26
CA HIS A 98 -0.13 2.74 -4.59
C HIS A 98 -0.17 2.22 -6.04
N VAL A 99 -1.34 1.92 -6.59
CA VAL A 99 -1.50 1.60 -8.02
C VAL A 99 -1.18 2.83 -8.88
N HIS A 100 -1.74 4.00 -8.54
CA HIS A 100 -1.42 5.25 -9.24
C HIS A 100 0.08 5.60 -9.16
N GLN A 101 0.72 5.37 -8.01
CA GLN A 101 2.17 5.51 -7.83
C GLN A 101 2.95 4.61 -8.80
N TRP A 102 2.62 3.32 -8.89
CA TRP A 102 3.31 2.38 -9.79
C TRP A 102 3.12 2.72 -11.28
N ARG A 103 2.01 3.40 -11.61
CA ARG A 103 1.73 3.96 -12.94
C ARG A 103 2.44 5.30 -13.21
N GLY A 104 3.15 5.86 -12.23
CA GLY A 104 3.77 7.19 -12.32
C GLY A 104 2.78 8.35 -12.25
N GLU A 105 1.53 8.10 -11.88
CA GLU A 105 0.44 9.08 -11.78
C GLU A 105 0.48 9.79 -10.41
N TYR A 106 1.64 10.37 -10.09
CA TYR A 106 1.97 10.84 -8.74
C TYR A 106 1.03 11.92 -8.21
N GLN A 107 0.57 12.84 -9.05
CA GLN A 107 -0.37 13.89 -8.63
C GLN A 107 -1.71 13.29 -8.14
N VAL A 108 -2.17 12.20 -8.78
CA VAL A 108 -3.39 11.50 -8.37
C VAL A 108 -3.12 10.70 -7.09
N ALA A 109 -2.00 9.98 -7.03
CA ALA A 109 -1.59 9.22 -5.86
C ALA A 109 -1.50 10.12 -4.61
N ASP A 110 -0.86 11.29 -4.74
CA ASP A 110 -0.71 12.26 -3.66
C ASP A 110 -2.05 12.75 -3.12
N GLY A 111 -3.00 13.06 -4.00
CA GLY A 111 -4.33 13.48 -3.59
C GLY A 111 -5.06 12.41 -2.77
N ILE A 112 -4.97 11.15 -3.21
CA ILE A 112 -5.58 10.01 -2.51
C ILE A 112 -4.85 9.74 -1.18
N TYR A 113 -3.52 9.81 -1.13
CA TYR A 113 -2.77 9.66 0.12
C TYR A 113 -3.12 10.73 1.15
N THR A 114 -3.26 11.98 0.74
CA THR A 114 -3.70 13.07 1.62
C THR A 114 -5.08 12.76 2.21
N GLN A 115 -6.06 12.39 1.38
CA GLN A 115 -7.40 12.03 1.85
C GLN A 115 -7.38 10.83 2.81
N ALA A 116 -6.61 9.79 2.48
CA ALA A 116 -6.47 8.61 3.33
C ALA A 116 -5.85 8.95 4.69
N LEU A 117 -4.90 9.87 4.75
CA LEU A 117 -4.24 10.34 5.97
C LEU A 117 -5.13 11.24 6.84
N GLU A 118 -5.96 12.09 6.24
CA GLU A 118 -6.88 12.98 6.95
C GLU A 118 -7.90 12.16 7.77
N GLY A 119 -8.52 11.17 7.14
CA GLY A 119 -9.55 10.31 7.75
C GLY A 119 -9.02 9.10 8.53
N ALA A 120 -7.72 8.85 8.54
CA ALA A 120 -7.15 7.65 9.13
C ALA A 120 -7.34 7.57 10.66
N PRO A 121 -7.90 6.46 11.18
CA PRO A 121 -7.81 6.13 12.59
C PRO A 121 -6.35 5.91 13.00
N ASP A 122 -6.01 6.14 14.26
CA ASP A 122 -4.62 6.12 14.76
C ASP A 122 -3.86 4.83 14.39
N GLY A 123 -4.52 3.67 14.49
CA GLY A 123 -3.94 2.37 14.15
C GLY A 123 -3.56 2.21 12.66
N TYR A 124 -4.10 3.03 11.77
CA TYR A 124 -3.86 2.99 10.32
C TYR A 124 -3.01 4.16 9.82
N ARG A 125 -2.78 5.19 10.65
CA ARG A 125 -1.96 6.36 10.26
C ARG A 125 -0.52 5.98 9.93
N SER A 126 0.10 5.09 10.72
CA SER A 126 1.46 4.61 10.46
C SER A 126 1.56 3.92 9.09
N PHE A 127 0.60 3.06 8.75
CA PHE A 127 0.49 2.40 7.44
C PHE A 127 0.34 3.40 6.30
N ALA A 128 -0.56 4.38 6.43
CA ALA A 128 -0.75 5.41 5.40
C ALA A 128 0.50 6.29 5.22
N CYS A 129 1.17 6.67 6.32
CA CYS A 129 2.42 7.42 6.26
C CYS A 129 3.53 6.65 5.55
N LEU A 130 3.68 5.34 5.82
CA LEU A 130 4.67 4.51 5.16
C LEU A 130 4.50 4.53 3.63
N HIS A 131 3.27 4.31 3.13
CA HIS A 131 3.02 4.30 1.70
C HIS A 131 3.14 5.68 1.04
N ALA A 132 2.65 6.74 1.69
CA ALA A 132 2.85 8.11 1.20
C ALA A 132 4.34 8.47 1.10
N GLY A 133 5.15 8.03 2.07
CA GLY A 133 6.60 8.19 2.05
C GLY A 133 7.27 7.48 0.87
N LYS A 134 6.85 6.24 0.56
CA LYS A 134 7.35 5.51 -0.62
C LYS A 134 7.03 6.25 -1.92
N SER A 135 5.83 6.81 -2.05
CA SER A 135 5.46 7.63 -3.21
C SER A 135 6.36 8.86 -3.35
N ARG A 136 6.60 9.61 -2.27
CA ARG A 136 7.50 10.76 -2.28
C ARG A 136 8.95 10.39 -2.59
N TYR A 137 9.39 9.25 -2.08
CA TYR A 137 10.72 8.71 -2.36
C TYR A 137 10.90 8.43 -3.86
N GLU A 138 9.93 7.76 -4.50
CA GLU A 138 9.98 7.52 -5.95
C GLU A 138 9.94 8.81 -6.79
N GLN A 139 9.31 9.86 -6.29
CA GLN A 139 9.30 11.19 -6.93
C GLN A 139 10.64 11.94 -6.77
N GLY A 140 11.58 11.42 -5.98
CA GLY A 140 12.83 12.12 -5.65
C GLY A 140 12.69 13.22 -4.59
N ASP A 141 11.51 13.36 -3.96
CA ASP A 141 11.28 14.32 -2.87
C ASP A 141 11.73 13.71 -1.54
N ALA A 142 13.05 13.69 -1.33
CA ALA A 142 13.67 13.08 -0.17
C ALA A 142 13.19 13.72 1.15
N ASP A 143 12.97 15.03 1.18
CA ASP A 143 12.50 15.73 2.39
C ASP A 143 11.08 15.34 2.77
N ALA A 144 10.16 15.25 1.80
CA ALA A 144 8.81 14.77 2.07
C ALA A 144 8.79 13.28 2.45
N ALA A 145 9.60 12.46 1.78
CA ALA A 145 9.74 11.04 2.11
C ALA A 145 10.19 10.85 3.57
N ILE A 146 11.24 11.55 4.01
CA ILE A 146 11.75 11.51 5.39
C ILE A 146 10.64 11.87 6.38
N ARG A 147 9.93 12.98 6.16
CA ARG A 147 8.83 13.39 7.06
C ARG A 147 7.75 12.33 7.19
N HIS A 148 7.38 11.67 6.09
CA HIS A 148 6.39 10.59 6.13
C HIS A 148 6.91 9.37 6.88
N PHE A 149 8.15 8.93 6.62
CA PHE A 149 8.72 7.76 7.31
C PHE A 149 8.96 8.01 8.80
N GLU A 150 9.40 9.21 9.21
CA GLU A 150 9.52 9.57 10.62
C GLU A 150 8.16 9.54 11.32
N ASN A 151 7.09 10.00 10.66
CA ASN A 151 5.75 9.87 11.18
C ASN A 151 5.30 8.40 11.26
N ALA A 152 5.62 7.56 10.27
CA ALA A 152 5.29 6.15 10.29
C ALA A 152 5.95 5.43 11.49
N VAL A 153 7.23 5.73 11.77
CA VAL A 153 7.98 5.21 12.93
C VAL A 153 7.39 5.73 14.24
N ARG A 154 7.15 7.05 14.35
CA ARG A 154 6.64 7.70 15.58
C ARG A 154 5.23 7.24 15.95
N LEU A 155 4.35 7.07 14.98
CA LEU A 155 2.94 6.73 15.19
C LEU A 155 2.72 5.24 15.45
N ARG A 156 3.77 4.42 15.35
CA ARG A 156 3.68 3.01 15.69
C ARG A 156 3.49 2.84 17.19
N THR A 157 2.24 2.65 17.60
CA THR A 157 1.86 2.38 18.99
C THR A 157 1.85 0.88 19.32
N SER A 158 1.52 0.02 18.35
CA SER A 158 1.65 -1.45 18.38
C SER A 158 1.36 -2.03 16.97
N GLY A 159 1.96 -3.17 16.59
CA GLY A 159 1.75 -3.78 15.27
C GLY A 159 2.82 -4.81 14.87
N PRO A 160 2.67 -5.51 13.73
CA PRO A 160 3.64 -6.50 13.25
C PRO A 160 5.04 -5.88 13.13
N ALA A 161 6.08 -6.52 13.69
CA ALA A 161 7.46 -6.00 13.68
C ALA A 161 7.93 -5.61 12.27
N ASP A 162 7.45 -6.33 11.26
CA ASP A 162 7.82 -6.14 9.85
C ASP A 162 7.48 -4.75 9.30
N LEU A 163 6.41 -4.10 9.79
CA LEU A 163 6.07 -2.74 9.37
C LEU A 163 7.01 -1.67 9.94
N LEU A 164 7.60 -1.88 11.12
CA LEU A 164 8.60 -0.97 11.67
C LEU A 164 9.91 -1.08 10.90
N ALA A 165 10.38 -2.32 10.72
CA ALA A 165 11.61 -2.59 9.99
C ALA A 165 11.53 -2.00 8.57
N ALA A 166 10.38 -2.15 7.89
CA ALA A 166 10.15 -1.53 6.60
C ALA A 166 10.20 0.01 6.63
N ALA A 167 9.62 0.64 7.66
CA ALA A 167 9.65 2.09 7.81
C ALA A 167 11.05 2.64 8.12
N GLU A 168 11.82 1.94 8.97
CA GLU A 168 13.21 2.29 9.29
C GLU A 168 14.13 2.13 8.08
N GLN A 169 14.02 1.00 7.36
CA GLN A 169 14.75 0.79 6.11
C GLN A 169 14.45 1.89 5.08
N ALA A 170 13.18 2.27 4.94
CA ALA A 170 12.76 3.31 4.02
C ALA A 170 13.25 4.70 4.44
N LEU A 171 13.25 4.99 5.73
CA LEU A 171 13.81 6.24 6.29
C LEU A 171 15.30 6.35 5.99
N ASP A 172 16.06 5.27 6.18
CA ASP A 172 17.49 5.24 5.88
C ASP A 172 17.76 5.42 4.39
N ALA A 173 16.95 4.80 3.52
CA ALA A 173 17.04 5.00 2.08
C ALA A 173 16.78 6.46 1.68
N ALA A 174 15.77 7.10 2.26
CA ALA A 174 15.45 8.51 2.00
C ALA A 174 16.56 9.48 2.47
N ARG A 175 17.18 9.18 3.62
CA ARG A 175 18.34 9.95 4.13
C ARG A 175 19.57 9.83 3.23
N ARG A 176 19.83 8.63 2.70
CA ARG A 176 20.89 8.41 1.69
C ARG A 176 20.60 9.21 0.42
N LEU A 177 19.38 9.11 -0.11
CA LEU A 177 18.95 9.89 -1.28
C LEU A 177 19.20 11.39 -1.07
N LYS A 178 18.78 11.94 0.08
CA LYS A 178 19.03 13.35 0.41
C LYS A 178 20.53 13.69 0.42
N THR A 179 21.33 12.85 1.07
CA THR A 179 22.79 13.06 1.15
C THR A 179 23.42 13.05 -0.24
N ASP A 180 23.03 12.11 -1.11
CA ASP A 180 23.54 12.02 -2.48
C ASP A 180 23.13 13.23 -3.32
N MET A 181 21.90 13.74 -3.16
CA MET A 181 21.44 14.98 -3.78
C MET A 181 22.27 16.20 -3.32
N ASP A 182 22.56 16.29 -2.02
CA ASP A 182 23.36 17.37 -1.45
C ASP A 182 24.83 17.31 -1.93
N LEU A 183 25.39 16.09 -2.10
CA LEU A 183 26.77 15.87 -2.57
C LEU A 183 26.93 16.01 -4.09
N SER A 184 25.88 15.72 -4.86
CA SER A 184 25.88 15.82 -6.33
C SER A 184 25.61 17.23 -6.85
N GLY A 185 25.28 18.17 -5.95
CA GLY A 185 25.13 19.59 -6.23
C GLY A 185 26.44 20.30 -6.60
N LEU A 186 26.86 20.16 -7.86
CA LEU A 186 27.38 21.28 -8.65
C LEU A 186 26.28 22.31 -8.90
#